data_AF-A0A5K1EHG6-F1
#
_entry.id   AF-A0A5K1EHG6-F1
#
_cell.length_a   1.000
_cell.length_b   1.000
_cell.length_c   1.000
_cell.angle_alpha   90.00
_cell.angle_beta   90.00
_cell.angle_gamma   90.00
#
_symmetry.space_group_name_H-M   'P 1'
#
loop_
_entity.id
_entity.type
_entity.pdbx_description
1 polymer ?
#
loop_
_entity_poly.entity_id
_entity_poly.type
_entity_poly.pdbx_seq_one_letter_code
_entity_poly.pdbx_strand_id
1 'polypeptide(L)'
;GRSGISGRKRRSTLDIWARRGMRPPSGRVPTDRSSVGSVKSFFPSYTGPGCQKQIRAAMTSKDMLLQAQRTVGKWFYDACIPFNASNSFQFQAMADAIASIGPGFKMSSYHQLRGQILQDTVKEVSEHCDQLKLCWK
;
A
#
# COMPACT_ATOMS: atom_id res chain seq x y z
N GLY A 1 31.13 33.17 53.17
CA GLY A 1 31.69 32.43 52.02
C GLY A 1 30.92 32.80 50.77
N ARG A 2 31.66 33.12 49.69
CA ARG A 2 31.40 32.96 48.23
C ARG A 2 29.98 33.24 47.69
N SER A 3 29.74 33.84 46.53
CA SER A 3 30.46 34.63 45.52
C SER A 3 29.38 34.97 44.47
N GLY A 4 29.48 36.12 43.81
CA GLY A 4 28.46 36.66 42.88
C GLY A 4 28.11 35.77 41.67
N ILE A 5 26.87 35.94 41.22
CA ILE A 5 26.30 35.30 40.02
C ILE A 5 26.78 36.08 38.78
N SER A 6 27.65 35.47 37.96
CA SER A 6 28.09 36.06 36.69
C SER A 6 27.05 35.79 35.58
N GLY A 7 26.51 36.85 34.99
CA GLY A 7 25.68 36.75 33.78
C GLY A 7 26.49 36.32 32.56
N ARG A 8 26.10 35.22 31.91
CA ARG A 8 26.74 34.72 30.69
C ARG A 8 26.05 35.33 29.46
N LYS A 9 26.58 36.46 28.99
CA LYS A 9 26.14 37.17 27.77
C LYS A 9 26.39 36.29 26.53
N ARG A 10 25.33 35.99 25.74
CA ARG A 10 25.45 35.28 24.46
C ARG A 10 26.29 36.15 23.51
N ARG A 11 27.40 35.62 22.99
CA ARG A 11 28.29 36.32 22.05
C ARG A 11 27.61 36.40 20.68
N SER A 12 27.72 37.58 20.05
CA SER A 12 27.14 37.84 18.73
C SER A 12 27.91 37.07 17.67
N THR A 13 27.22 36.58 16.64
CA THR A 13 27.80 35.87 15.49
C THR A 13 28.82 36.70 14.73
N LEU A 14 28.73 38.04 14.80
CA LEU A 14 29.74 38.95 14.25
C LEU A 14 31.10 38.83 14.96
N ASP A 15 31.12 38.58 16.27
CA ASP A 15 32.35 38.44 17.06
C ASP A 15 33.15 37.19 16.66
N ILE A 16 32.46 36.17 16.15
CA ILE A 16 33.05 34.89 15.73
C ILE A 16 33.77 35.07 14.39
N TRP A 17 33.22 35.86 13.46
CA TRP A 17 33.83 36.10 12.15
C TRP A 17 35.07 36.99 12.22
N ALA A 18 35.06 38.01 13.08
CA ALA A 18 36.20 38.91 13.26
C ALA A 18 37.47 38.18 13.75
N ARG A 19 37.33 37.15 14.60
CA ARG A 19 38.47 36.37 15.12
C ARG A 19 39.08 35.40 14.10
N ARG A 20 38.36 35.06 13.02
CA ARG A 20 38.81 34.13 11.99
C ARG A 20 39.38 34.83 10.74
N GLY A 21 39.48 36.16 10.76
CA GLY A 21 40.00 36.92 9.61
C GLY A 21 39.14 36.81 8.35
N MET A 22 37.88 36.37 8.47
CA MET A 22 36.97 36.16 7.34
C MET A 22 36.11 37.41 7.12
N ARG A 23 36.12 37.94 5.88
CA ARG A 23 35.39 39.16 5.49
C ARG A 23 33.93 38.84 5.13
N PRO A 24 32.91 39.57 5.66
CA PRO A 24 31.48 39.34 5.40
C PRO A 24 31.18 39.24 3.89
N PRO A 25 30.30 38.31 3.45
CA PRO A 25 29.92 38.25 2.04
C PRO A 25 29.17 39.53 1.72
N SER A 26 29.78 40.36 0.90
CA SER A 26 29.16 41.55 0.34
C SER A 26 28.30 41.11 -0.84
N GLY A 27 27.06 40.71 -0.57
CA GLY A 27 26.11 40.29 -1.59
C GLY A 27 24.74 40.85 -1.28
N ARG A 28 24.27 41.79 -2.10
CA ARG A 28 22.89 42.31 -2.06
C ARG A 28 21.93 41.17 -2.36
N VAL A 29 20.84 41.06 -1.59
CA VAL A 29 19.72 40.17 -1.89
C VAL A 29 19.09 40.64 -3.21
N PRO A 30 19.02 39.81 -4.27
CA PRO A 30 18.20 40.14 -5.43
C PRO A 30 16.73 40.01 -5.02
N THR A 31 16.05 41.14 -4.85
CA THR A 31 14.59 41.19 -4.93
C THR A 31 14.21 41.08 -6.39
N ASP A 32 14.14 39.86 -6.91
CA ASP A 32 13.52 39.62 -8.21
C ASP A 32 12.33 38.67 -8.03
N ARG A 33 11.16 39.20 -8.38
CA ARG A 33 9.88 38.53 -8.33
C ARG A 33 9.77 37.78 -9.66
N SER A 34 10.33 36.57 -9.75
CA SER A 34 10.32 35.82 -11.01
C SER A 34 10.12 34.31 -10.82
N SER A 35 8.99 33.87 -11.37
CA SER A 35 8.56 32.53 -11.80
C SER A 35 9.13 31.31 -11.07
N VAL A 36 8.32 30.74 -10.18
CA VAL A 36 8.39 29.35 -9.70
C VAL A 36 8.12 28.37 -10.84
N GLY A 37 9.04 28.28 -11.80
CA GLY A 37 8.81 27.60 -13.08
C GLY A 37 9.96 26.71 -13.52
N SER A 38 10.69 26.01 -12.64
CA SER A 38 11.67 25.01 -13.11
C SER A 38 12.18 24.00 -12.07
N VAL A 39 11.40 23.67 -11.03
CA VAL A 39 11.78 22.58 -10.08
C VAL A 39 10.96 21.31 -10.31
N LYS A 40 9.89 21.38 -11.10
CA LYS A 40 9.00 20.22 -11.37
C LYS A 40 9.57 19.21 -12.39
N SER A 41 10.65 19.53 -13.10
CA SER A 41 11.19 18.71 -14.19
C SER A 41 12.39 17.84 -13.81
N PHE A 42 12.95 18.00 -12.61
CA PHE A 42 14.15 17.26 -12.19
C PHE A 42 13.85 15.85 -11.64
N PHE A 43 12.66 15.64 -11.09
CA PHE A 43 12.23 14.34 -10.60
C PHE A 43 11.03 13.84 -11.41
N PRO A 44 11.11 12.66 -12.05
CA PRO A 44 9.94 12.01 -12.64
C PRO A 44 8.84 11.86 -11.59
N SER A 45 7.60 12.18 -11.95
CA SER A 45 6.45 12.00 -11.06
C SER A 45 6.18 10.50 -10.88
N TYR A 46 6.67 9.91 -9.79
CA TYR A 46 6.45 8.49 -9.46
C TYR A 46 5.01 8.14 -9.10
N THR A 47 4.12 9.14 -9.06
CA THR A 47 2.69 9.02 -8.72
C THR A 47 1.78 8.95 -9.94
N GLY A 48 2.32 8.75 -11.14
CA GLY A 48 1.51 8.46 -12.32
C GLY A 48 0.79 7.11 -12.21
N PRO A 49 -0.46 6.97 -12.71
CA PRO A 49 -1.11 5.67 -12.85
C PRO A 49 -0.23 4.75 -13.72
N GLY A 50 0.39 3.74 -13.10
CA GLY A 50 1.35 2.84 -13.74
C GLY A 50 2.82 3.01 -13.31
N CYS A 51 3.18 4.09 -12.61
CA CYS A 51 4.56 4.32 -12.14
C CYS A 51 4.87 3.60 -10.81
N GLN A 52 3.85 3.29 -10.01
CA GLN A 52 4.01 2.57 -8.75
C GLN A 52 3.72 1.08 -8.96
N LYS A 53 4.77 0.27 -9.07
CA LYS A 53 4.64 -1.17 -8.82
C LYS A 53 4.16 -1.31 -7.38
N GLN A 54 3.06 -2.03 -7.14
CA GLN A 54 2.63 -2.31 -5.78
C GLN A 54 3.83 -2.92 -5.04
N ILE A 55 4.19 -2.37 -3.87
CA ILE A 55 5.34 -2.83 -3.08
C ILE A 55 5.29 -4.35 -2.91
N ARG A 56 4.09 -4.93 -2.77
CA ARG A 56 3.84 -6.37 -2.74
C ARG A 56 4.35 -7.10 -3.99
N ALA A 57 4.02 -6.63 -5.19
CA ALA A 57 4.48 -7.24 -6.45
C ALA A 57 6.01 -7.19 -6.60
N ALA A 58 6.67 -6.17 -6.05
CA ALA A 58 8.13 -6.08 -6.02
C ALA A 58 8.77 -6.98 -4.94
N MET A 59 8.02 -7.33 -3.90
CA MET A 59 8.47 -8.15 -2.75
C MET A 59 8.07 -9.63 -2.87
N THR A 60 7.15 -10.00 -3.76
CA THR A 60 6.78 -11.39 -4.02
C THR A 60 7.89 -12.08 -4.78
N SER A 61 8.64 -12.96 -4.10
CA SER A 61 9.59 -13.83 -4.78
C SER A 61 8.85 -14.91 -5.59
N LYS A 62 9.50 -15.41 -6.65
CA LYS A 62 8.99 -16.55 -7.42
C LYS A 62 8.72 -17.76 -6.52
N ASP A 63 9.54 -17.94 -5.48
CA ASP A 63 9.39 -19.03 -4.53
C ASP A 63 8.13 -18.89 -3.68
N MET A 64 7.79 -17.67 -3.21
CA MET A 64 6.55 -17.45 -2.45
C MET A 64 5.31 -17.75 -3.31
N LEU A 65 5.30 -17.32 -4.57
CA LEU A 65 4.23 -17.62 -5.51
C LEU A 65 4.10 -19.14 -5.72
N LEU A 66 5.21 -19.82 -5.96
CA LEU A 66 5.23 -21.27 -6.17
C LEU A 66 4.75 -22.03 -4.93
N GLN A 67 5.13 -21.60 -3.73
CA GLN A 67 4.66 -22.21 -2.48
C GLN A 67 3.15 -22.04 -2.28
N ALA A 68 2.61 -20.85 -2.59
CA ALA A 68 1.17 -20.62 -2.56
C ALA A 68 0.43 -21.53 -3.55
N GLN A 69 0.87 -21.58 -4.81
CA GLN A 69 0.29 -22.44 -5.84
C GLN A 69 0.36 -23.94 -5.47
N ARG A 70 1.48 -24.40 -4.91
CA ARG A 70 1.62 -25.77 -4.40
C ARG A 70 0.64 -26.07 -3.27
N THR A 71 0.38 -25.11 -2.39
CA THR A 71 -0.56 -25.28 -1.27
C THR A 71 -1.99 -25.41 -1.79
N VAL A 72 -2.36 -24.59 -2.79
CA VAL A 72 -3.64 -24.73 -3.49
C VAL A 72 -3.75 -26.10 -4.16
N GLY A 73 -2.71 -26.53 -4.89
CA GLY A 73 -2.69 -27.84 -5.54
C GLY A 73 -2.85 -29.01 -4.58
N LYS A 74 -2.22 -28.95 -3.39
CA LYS A 74 -2.42 -29.95 -2.33
C LYS A 74 -3.87 -30.00 -1.85
N TRP A 75 -4.49 -28.84 -1.62
CA TRP A 75 -5.89 -28.78 -1.21
C TRP A 75 -6.83 -29.37 -2.28
N PHE A 76 -6.59 -29.09 -3.57
CA PHE A 76 -7.35 -29.72 -4.67
C PHE A 76 -7.26 -31.26 -4.62
N TYR A 77 -6.06 -31.79 -4.41
CA TYR A 77 -5.82 -33.22 -4.32
C TYR A 77 -6.50 -33.84 -3.10
N ASP A 78 -6.29 -33.26 -1.91
CA ASP A 78 -6.84 -33.76 -0.65
C ASP A 78 -8.38 -33.73 -0.65
N ALA A 79 -8.99 -32.70 -1.24
CA ALA A 79 -10.44 -32.55 -1.35
C ALA A 79 -11.06 -33.29 -2.55
N CYS A 80 -10.25 -33.98 -3.36
CA CYS A 80 -10.68 -34.67 -4.59
C CYS A 80 -11.44 -33.76 -5.57
N ILE A 81 -11.05 -32.48 -5.66
CA ILE A 81 -11.71 -31.49 -6.51
C ILE A 81 -11.18 -31.64 -7.95
N PRO A 82 -12.06 -31.80 -8.96
CA PRO A 82 -11.62 -31.84 -10.35
C PRO A 82 -10.99 -30.49 -10.74
N PHE A 83 -9.89 -30.54 -11.51
CA PHE A 83 -9.20 -29.33 -11.97
C PHE A 83 -10.08 -28.42 -12.84
N ASN A 84 -11.20 -28.90 -13.38
CA ASN A 84 -12.15 -28.04 -14.08
C ASN A 84 -12.69 -26.90 -13.19
N ALA A 85 -12.66 -27.05 -11.86
CA ALA A 85 -13.14 -26.05 -10.91
C ALA A 85 -12.33 -24.75 -10.98
N SER A 86 -11.05 -24.81 -11.41
CA SER A 86 -10.24 -23.60 -11.58
C SER A 86 -10.67 -22.74 -12.78
N ASN A 87 -11.47 -23.28 -13.70
CA ASN A 87 -12.01 -22.52 -14.83
C ASN A 87 -13.23 -21.66 -14.43
N SER A 88 -13.76 -21.85 -13.22
CA SER A 88 -14.83 -21.01 -12.70
C SER A 88 -14.32 -19.61 -12.38
N PHE A 89 -15.09 -18.57 -12.73
CA PHE A 89 -14.78 -17.19 -12.35
C PHE A 89 -14.65 -17.01 -10.84
N GLN A 90 -15.32 -17.87 -10.07
CA GLN A 90 -15.28 -17.87 -8.60
C GLN A 90 -13.90 -18.24 -8.05
N PHE A 91 -13.08 -18.97 -8.81
CA PHE A 91 -11.78 -19.41 -8.34
C PHE A 91 -10.81 -18.24 -8.12
N GLN A 92 -10.73 -17.33 -9.09
CA GLN A 92 -9.93 -16.12 -8.96
C GLN A 92 -10.58 -15.12 -7.98
N ALA A 93 -11.91 -14.97 -8.02
CA ALA A 93 -12.63 -14.09 -7.11
C ALA A 93 -12.39 -14.45 -5.63
N MET A 94 -12.35 -15.75 -5.31
CA MET A 94 -12.00 -16.24 -3.97
C MET A 94 -10.58 -15.82 -3.57
N ALA A 95 -9.60 -16.00 -4.46
CA ALA A 95 -8.21 -15.64 -4.18
C ALA A 95 -8.04 -14.12 -3.96
N ASP A 96 -8.71 -13.31 -4.77
CA ASP A 96 -8.67 -11.84 -4.68
C ASP A 96 -9.34 -11.35 -3.40
N ALA A 97 -10.47 -11.94 -3.01
CA ALA A 97 -11.14 -11.63 -1.73
C ALA A 97 -10.21 -11.91 -0.54
N ILE A 98 -9.54 -13.07 -0.51
CA ILE A 98 -8.58 -13.43 0.55
C ILE A 98 -7.39 -12.46 0.55
N ALA A 99 -6.85 -12.13 -0.64
CA ALA A 99 -5.73 -11.21 -0.78
C ALA A 99 -6.08 -9.77 -0.33
N SER A 100 -7.34 -9.35 -0.51
CA SER A 100 -7.82 -8.02 -0.12
C SER A 100 -7.84 -7.82 1.40
N ILE A 101 -8.14 -8.88 2.17
CA ILE A 101 -8.13 -8.87 3.64
C ILE A 101 -6.69 -8.87 4.15
N GLY A 102 -5.84 -9.72 3.55
CA GLY A 102 -4.42 -9.82 3.85
C GLY A 102 -4.07 -10.86 4.94
N PRO A 103 -2.83 -10.81 5.47
CA PRO A 103 -2.32 -11.80 6.41
C PRO A 103 -3.16 -11.87 7.70
N GLY A 104 -3.39 -13.08 8.19
CA GLY A 104 -4.19 -13.33 9.40
C GLY A 104 -5.65 -13.67 9.13
N PHE A 105 -6.10 -13.64 7.87
CA PHE A 105 -7.39 -14.20 7.49
C PHE A 105 -7.46 -15.69 7.84
N LYS A 106 -8.55 -16.08 8.48
CA LYS A 106 -8.87 -17.48 8.78
C LYS A 106 -10.00 -17.93 7.87
N MET A 107 -9.81 -19.06 7.21
CA MET A 107 -10.87 -19.68 6.41
C MET A 107 -12.07 -20.04 7.29
N SER A 108 -13.27 -19.92 6.74
CA SER A 108 -14.51 -20.30 7.42
C SER A 108 -14.48 -21.78 7.79
N SER A 109 -15.07 -22.10 8.95
CA SER A 109 -15.19 -23.50 9.38
C SER A 109 -16.19 -24.27 8.51
N TYR A 110 -16.09 -25.60 8.49
CA TYR A 110 -17.01 -26.49 7.76
C TYR A 110 -18.50 -26.20 8.08
N HIS A 111 -18.83 -25.98 9.36
CA HIS A 111 -20.19 -25.70 9.78
C HIS A 111 -20.70 -24.34 9.30
N GLN A 112 -19.84 -23.32 9.27
CA GLN A 112 -20.20 -22.00 8.74
C GLN A 112 -20.40 -22.05 7.22
N LEU A 113 -19.55 -22.78 6.50
CA LEU A 113 -19.63 -22.96 5.06
C LEU A 113 -20.95 -23.63 4.66
N ARG A 114 -21.27 -24.79 5.27
CA ARG A 114 -22.49 -25.54 4.92
C ARG A 114 -23.79 -24.93 5.45
N GLY A 115 -23.68 -24.04 6.43
CA GLY A 115 -24.81 -23.41 7.10
C GLY A 115 -25.09 -22.05 6.48
N GLN A 116 -24.63 -21.01 7.18
CA GLN A 116 -24.96 -19.63 6.84
C GLN A 116 -24.46 -19.22 5.45
N ILE A 117 -23.21 -19.50 5.10
CA ILE A 117 -22.62 -19.01 3.84
C ILE A 117 -23.34 -19.61 2.64
N LEU A 118 -23.61 -20.92 2.66
CA LEU A 118 -24.36 -21.58 1.59
C LEU A 118 -25.79 -21.05 1.46
N GLN A 119 -26.47 -20.77 2.58
CA GLN A 119 -27.81 -20.19 2.57
C GLN A 119 -27.82 -18.79 1.94
N ASP A 120 -26.85 -17.95 2.30
CA ASP A 120 -26.70 -16.60 1.75
C ASP A 120 -26.45 -16.68 0.23
N THR A 121 -25.56 -17.57 -0.23
CA THR A 121 -25.33 -17.77 -1.67
C THR A 121 -26.57 -18.24 -2.42
N VAL A 122 -27.36 -19.16 -1.85
CA VAL A 122 -28.62 -19.63 -2.46
C VAL A 122 -29.61 -18.47 -2.60
N LYS A 123 -29.70 -17.61 -1.60
CA LYS A 123 -30.57 -16.44 -1.62
C LYS A 123 -30.15 -15.45 -2.71
N GLU A 124 -28.86 -15.11 -2.79
CA GLU A 124 -28.32 -14.22 -3.83
C GLU A 124 -28.62 -14.74 -5.24
N VAL A 125 -28.43 -16.04 -5.49
CA VAL A 125 -28.74 -16.65 -6.78
C VAL A 125 -30.24 -16.63 -7.08
N SER A 126 -31.09 -16.86 -6.08
CA SER A 126 -32.54 -16.77 -6.23
C SER A 126 -32.97 -15.36 -6.62
N GLU A 127 -32.45 -14.34 -5.95
CA GLU A 127 -32.73 -12.94 -6.26
C GLU A 127 -32.28 -12.57 -7.67
N HIS A 128 -31.10 -13.04 -8.09
CA HIS A 128 -30.62 -12.83 -9.46
C HIS A 128 -31.54 -13.48 -10.50
N CYS A 129 -31.99 -14.72 -10.25
CA CYS A 129 -32.95 -15.41 -11.10
C CYS A 129 -34.28 -14.66 -11.21
N ASP A 130 -34.78 -14.11 -10.09
CA ASP A 130 -36.05 -13.37 -10.09
C ASP A 130 -35.94 -12.03 -10.82
N GLN A 131 -34.81 -11.34 -10.71
CA GLN A 131 -34.53 -10.14 -11.52
C GLN A 131 -34.53 -10.46 -13.02
N LEU A 132 -33.88 -11.57 -13.42
CA LEU A 132 -33.88 -12.01 -14.82
C LEU A 132 -35.30 -12.32 -15.33
N LYS A 133 -36.13 -13.00 -14.51
CA LYS A 133 -37.54 -13.26 -14.87
C LYS A 133 -38.34 -11.98 -15.06
N LEU A 134 -38.06 -10.93 -14.28
CA LEU A 134 -38.72 -9.63 -14.44
C LEU A 134 -38.30 -8.92 -15.72
N CYS A 135 -37.01 -9.01 -16.11
CA CYS A 135 -36.52 -8.42 -17.36
C CYS A 135 -37.02 -9.13 -18.62
N TRP A 136 -37.60 -10.33 -18.47
CA TRP A 136 -38.06 -11.18 -19.58
C TRP A 136 -39.59 -11.21 -19.71
N LYS A 137 -40.29 -10.44 -18.88
CA LYS A 137 -41.69 -10.09 -19.09
C LYS A 137 -41.81 -8.79 -19.87
#